data_AF-A0AAE6JV44-F1
#
_entry.id   AF-A0AAE6JV44-F1
#
_cell.length_a   1.000
_cell.length_b   1.000
_cell.length_c   1.000
_cell.angle_alpha   90.00
_cell.angle_beta   90.00
_cell.angle_gamma   90.00
#
_symmetry.space_group_name_H-M   'P 1'
#
loop_
_entity.id
_entity.type
_entity.pdbx_description
1 polymer ?
#
loop_
_entity_poly.entity_id
_entity_poly.type
_entity_poly.pdbx_seq_one_letter_code
_entity_poly.pdbx_strand_id
1 'polypeptide(L)'
;MFSKFRKTFSLRGQTISLEQLLDARESRANLQQQCLEQYGETLLSLTLLAVGGVKKNALLDEIFAKALENLTALFQTLGVEITAQFIRPLETGHEALFVLPIDATLLKQAAMQLEDSSPLARLWDIDVINRNGKLLSRADFDFPPRPCLVCNDNAKSCARSRKHSFDEIFAEMQRRVQAVDFAEQIAEFAYQALVSEARLSPKPGLVDSINNGSHRDMNLQTFERSALALKPFFARFVLEGVKTAEQPSSQILAQVRPLGLQAEKAMLQATHNVNTHKGAIFAFGLVCTAIGRLYQQNKQTESVALICETVAELAKGLCAELQNITKNQPLTAGVQLFQQYGLTGARGEAESGFELVRQTIDFLANIEVNSLEHQWLIALVYLMRFNPDTNVVYRGGMDGLVFVQQAAENLLKNQAVLLNEKALKTELSQLDQACIAKNLSSGGSADLLALLIFFKHYLNL
;
A
#
# COMPACT_ATOMS: atom_id res chain seq x y z
N MET A 1 -21.10 8.59 -10.26
CA MET A 1 -19.99 9.49 -10.63
C MET A 1 -18.72 8.66 -10.48
N PHE A 2 -18.33 7.92 -11.53
CA PHE A 2 -17.27 6.91 -11.44
C PHE A 2 -15.91 7.59 -11.38
N SER A 3 -15.28 7.53 -10.19
CA SER A 3 -13.87 7.80 -9.83
C SER A 3 -13.03 8.60 -10.84
N LYS A 4 -12.59 9.79 -10.41
CA LYS A 4 -11.56 10.63 -11.09
C LYS A 4 -10.28 9.85 -11.44
N PHE A 5 -10.09 8.68 -10.85
CA PHE A 5 -8.87 7.90 -10.86
C PHE A 5 -8.89 6.69 -11.83
N ARG A 6 -9.95 6.48 -12.63
CA ARG A 6 -9.96 5.45 -13.69
C ARG A 6 -9.43 6.00 -15.02
N LYS A 7 -8.13 5.85 -15.24
CA LYS A 7 -7.50 6.14 -16.54
C LYS A 7 -7.80 5.02 -17.55
N THR A 8 -8.48 5.34 -18.65
CA THR A 8 -8.68 4.39 -19.75
C THR A 8 -7.64 4.62 -20.82
N PHE A 9 -6.84 3.59 -21.12
CA PHE A 9 -5.79 3.68 -22.10
C PHE A 9 -6.32 3.50 -23.53
N SER A 10 -5.74 4.19 -24.50
CA SER A 10 -6.11 3.99 -25.91
C SER A 10 -5.66 2.62 -26.40
N LEU A 11 -6.57 1.91 -27.09
CA LEU A 11 -6.24 0.66 -27.79
C LEU A 11 -5.86 0.89 -29.26
N ARG A 12 -5.89 2.15 -29.75
CA ARG A 12 -5.51 2.49 -31.13
C ARG A 12 -4.02 2.25 -31.34
N GLY A 13 -3.68 1.66 -32.48
CA GLY A 13 -2.32 1.41 -32.92
C GLY A 13 -2.31 0.85 -34.33
N GLN A 14 -1.12 0.58 -34.85
CA GLN A 14 -0.95 0.01 -36.19
C GLN A 14 -1.17 -1.50 -36.17
N THR A 15 -1.96 -2.00 -37.12
CA THR A 15 -2.09 -3.44 -37.37
C THR A 15 -0.85 -3.93 -38.11
N ILE A 16 -0.23 -5.00 -37.63
CA ILE A 16 0.91 -5.65 -38.30
C ILE A 16 0.48 -6.88 -39.09
N SER A 17 1.25 -7.22 -40.11
CA SER A 17 1.07 -8.45 -40.88
C SER A 17 1.61 -9.68 -40.13
N LEU A 18 1.23 -10.88 -40.60
CA LEU A 18 1.79 -12.13 -40.08
C LEU A 18 3.30 -12.23 -40.33
N GLU A 19 3.75 -11.79 -41.51
CA GLU A 19 5.17 -11.75 -41.90
C GLU A 19 5.99 -10.90 -40.93
N GLN A 20 5.55 -9.66 -40.66
CA GLN A 20 6.21 -8.77 -39.70
C GLN A 20 6.28 -9.39 -38.29
N LEU A 21 5.27 -10.15 -37.88
CA LEU A 21 5.26 -10.84 -36.59
C LEU A 21 6.23 -12.02 -36.55
N LEU A 22 6.37 -12.77 -37.65
CA LEU A 22 7.33 -13.87 -37.77
C LEU A 22 8.77 -13.34 -37.80
N ASP A 23 9.05 -12.30 -38.59
CA ASP A 23 10.34 -11.64 -38.67
C ASP A 23 10.79 -11.09 -37.31
N ALA A 24 9.85 -10.51 -36.55
CA ALA A 24 10.13 -10.03 -35.20
C ALA A 24 10.51 -11.17 -34.24
N ARG A 25 9.86 -12.34 -34.36
CA ARG A 25 10.20 -13.52 -33.54
C ARG A 25 11.57 -14.07 -33.89
N GLU A 26 11.90 -14.14 -35.18
CA GLU A 26 13.22 -14.57 -35.65
C GLU A 26 14.31 -13.58 -35.21
N SER A 27 14.06 -12.28 -35.37
CA SER A 27 14.95 -11.21 -34.88
C SER A 27 15.23 -11.34 -33.38
N ARG A 28 14.19 -11.63 -32.56
CA ARG A 28 14.37 -11.85 -31.13
C ARG A 28 15.17 -13.12 -30.83
N ALA A 29 14.89 -14.23 -31.52
CA ALA A 29 15.64 -15.49 -31.34
C ALA A 29 17.13 -15.31 -31.70
N ASN A 30 17.42 -14.61 -32.80
CA ASN A 30 18.79 -14.29 -33.21
C ASN A 30 19.50 -13.41 -32.17
N LEU A 31 18.82 -12.39 -31.62
CA LEU A 31 19.38 -11.56 -30.56
C LEU A 31 19.67 -12.37 -29.29
N GLN A 32 18.78 -13.28 -28.90
CA GLN A 32 18.99 -14.18 -27.77
C GLN A 32 20.22 -15.08 -28.00
N GLN A 33 20.36 -15.67 -29.19
CA GLN A 33 21.52 -16.49 -29.54
C GLN A 33 22.82 -15.68 -29.50
N GLN A 34 22.83 -14.49 -30.11
CA GLN A 34 23.99 -13.59 -30.08
C GLN A 34 24.42 -13.25 -28.65
N CYS A 35 23.46 -12.99 -27.76
CA CYS A 35 23.78 -12.71 -26.35
C CYS A 35 24.35 -13.93 -25.63
N LEU A 36 23.83 -15.14 -25.89
CA LEU A 36 24.39 -16.36 -25.31
C LEU A 36 25.83 -16.61 -25.78
N GLU A 37 26.10 -16.44 -27.08
CA GLU A 37 27.43 -16.61 -27.67
C GLU A 37 28.42 -15.55 -27.19
N GLN A 38 27.99 -14.29 -27.08
CA GLN A 38 28.85 -13.18 -26.68
C GLN A 38 29.14 -13.14 -25.18
N TYR A 39 28.14 -13.37 -24.33
CA TYR A 39 28.26 -13.17 -22.88
C TYR A 39 28.38 -14.48 -22.09
N GLY A 40 27.82 -15.60 -22.59
CA GLY A 40 27.87 -16.89 -21.88
C GLY A 40 27.09 -16.95 -20.56
N GLU A 41 26.13 -16.05 -20.37
CA GLU A 41 25.35 -15.86 -19.14
C GLU A 41 23.87 -16.24 -19.31
N THR A 42 23.12 -16.17 -18.21
CA THR A 42 21.66 -16.41 -18.21
C THR A 42 20.95 -15.22 -18.85
N LEU A 43 19.94 -15.51 -19.69
CA LEU A 43 19.08 -14.49 -20.28
C LEU A 43 17.70 -14.47 -19.64
N LEU A 44 17.17 -13.27 -19.41
CA LEU A 44 15.75 -13.03 -19.17
C LEU A 44 15.16 -12.30 -20.36
N SER A 45 14.16 -12.91 -20.99
CA SER A 45 13.41 -12.35 -22.10
C SER A 45 12.01 -11.98 -21.64
N LEU A 46 11.66 -10.70 -21.73
CA LEU A 46 10.34 -10.18 -21.44
C LEU A 46 9.60 -9.92 -22.76
N THR A 47 8.37 -10.42 -22.86
CA THR A 47 7.37 -9.93 -23.83
C THR A 47 6.04 -9.69 -23.11
N LEU A 48 5.05 -9.13 -23.81
CA LEU A 48 3.72 -8.91 -23.25
C LEU A 48 2.69 -9.87 -23.83
N LEU A 49 1.64 -10.15 -23.04
CA LEU A 49 0.41 -10.75 -23.54
C LEU A 49 -0.30 -9.75 -24.49
N ALA A 50 0.04 -9.79 -25.78
CA ALA A 50 -0.55 -8.94 -26.80
C ALA A 50 -1.46 -9.75 -27.75
N VAL A 51 -2.77 -9.52 -27.68
CA VAL A 51 -3.79 -10.18 -28.52
C VAL A 51 -4.16 -9.33 -29.75
N GLY A 52 -4.76 -9.95 -30.77
CA GLY A 52 -5.17 -9.24 -32.00
C GLY A 52 -4.02 -8.81 -32.90
N GLY A 53 -4.31 -7.95 -33.89
CA GLY A 53 -3.34 -7.48 -34.89
C GLY A 53 -2.56 -6.22 -34.50
N VAL A 54 -3.02 -5.48 -33.48
CA VAL A 54 -2.33 -4.31 -32.93
C VAL A 54 -1.45 -4.76 -31.77
N LYS A 55 -0.12 -4.63 -31.91
CA LYS A 55 0.86 -5.11 -30.91
C LYS A 55 1.48 -4.00 -30.09
N LYS A 56 1.17 -2.75 -30.41
CA LYS A 56 1.58 -1.58 -29.68
C LYS A 56 0.46 -0.55 -29.62
N ASN A 57 0.19 -0.06 -28.42
CA ASN A 57 -0.78 0.98 -28.10
C ASN A 57 -0.50 1.48 -26.68
N ALA A 58 -1.19 2.55 -26.26
CA ALA A 58 -0.95 3.18 -24.96
C ALA A 58 -1.16 2.23 -23.76
N LEU A 59 -2.04 1.23 -23.88
CA LEU A 59 -2.22 0.23 -22.82
C LEU A 59 -0.99 -0.68 -22.70
N LEU A 60 -0.48 -1.17 -23.83
CA LEU A 60 0.70 -2.02 -23.87
C LEU A 60 1.98 -1.27 -23.49
N ASP A 61 2.08 0.02 -23.85
CA ASP A 61 3.19 0.90 -23.42
C ASP A 61 3.24 0.99 -21.88
N GLU A 62 2.08 1.21 -21.23
CA GLU A 62 1.99 1.28 -19.77
C GLU A 62 2.33 -0.07 -19.11
N ILE A 63 1.79 -1.17 -19.62
CA ILE A 63 2.08 -2.53 -19.11
C ILE A 63 3.58 -2.82 -19.21
N PHE A 64 4.22 -2.41 -20.31
CA PHE A 64 5.66 -2.61 -20.52
C PHE A 64 6.49 -1.78 -19.55
N ALA A 65 6.17 -0.49 -19.37
CA ALA A 65 6.86 0.37 -18.41
C ALA A 65 6.81 -0.23 -17.00
N LYS A 66 5.63 -0.67 -16.55
CA LYS A 66 5.45 -1.36 -15.26
C LYS A 66 6.23 -2.67 -15.15
N ALA A 67 6.33 -3.44 -16.23
CA ALA A 67 7.14 -4.65 -16.25
C ALA A 67 8.63 -4.34 -16.02
N LEU A 68 9.16 -3.30 -16.67
CA LEU A 68 10.55 -2.89 -16.54
C LEU A 68 10.86 -2.36 -15.13
N GLU A 69 9.96 -1.56 -14.55
CA GLU A 69 10.10 -1.08 -13.16
C GLU A 69 10.18 -2.26 -12.18
N ASN A 70 9.29 -3.25 -12.33
CA ASN A 70 9.23 -4.42 -11.47
C ASN A 70 10.44 -5.36 -11.64
N LEU A 71 10.92 -5.54 -12.87
CA LEU A 71 12.15 -6.30 -13.13
C LEU A 71 13.38 -5.60 -12.54
N THR A 72 13.45 -4.27 -12.64
CA THR A 72 14.54 -3.49 -12.04
C THR A 72 14.58 -3.68 -10.52
N ALA A 73 13.41 -3.59 -9.85
CA ALA A 73 13.30 -3.84 -8.42
C ALA A 73 13.64 -5.29 -8.05
N LEU A 74 13.27 -6.26 -8.89
CA LEU A 74 13.63 -7.67 -8.71
C LEU A 74 15.15 -7.86 -8.75
N PHE A 75 15.84 -7.28 -9.73
CA PHE A 75 17.29 -7.42 -9.88
C PHE A 75 18.03 -6.79 -8.69
N GLN A 76 17.58 -5.63 -8.22
CA GLN A 76 18.09 -5.01 -6.99
C GLN A 76 17.90 -5.91 -5.77
N THR A 77 16.73 -6.53 -5.63
CA THR A 77 16.43 -7.46 -4.52
C THR A 77 17.33 -8.70 -4.56
N LEU A 78 17.65 -9.18 -5.75
CA LEU A 78 18.56 -10.32 -5.96
C LEU A 78 20.04 -9.91 -5.85
N GLY A 79 20.36 -8.61 -5.76
CA GLY A 79 21.73 -8.11 -5.75
C GLY A 79 22.48 -8.35 -7.07
N VAL A 80 21.76 -8.38 -8.20
CA VAL A 80 22.31 -8.68 -9.52
C VAL A 80 22.50 -7.39 -10.31
N GLU A 81 23.73 -7.14 -10.75
CA GLU A 81 24.01 -6.10 -11.74
C GLU A 81 23.81 -6.65 -13.16
N ILE A 82 23.22 -5.83 -14.02
CA ILE A 82 22.88 -6.25 -15.39
C ILE A 82 24.13 -6.18 -16.27
N THR A 83 24.52 -7.30 -16.89
CA THR A 83 25.68 -7.37 -17.80
C THR A 83 25.39 -6.64 -19.11
N ALA A 84 24.20 -6.84 -19.67
CA ALA A 84 23.72 -6.13 -20.86
C ALA A 84 22.18 -6.10 -20.88
N GLN A 85 21.62 -5.06 -21.48
CA GLN A 85 20.17 -4.94 -21.65
C GLN A 85 19.80 -4.40 -23.04
N PHE A 86 18.67 -4.87 -23.55
CA PHE A 86 18.12 -4.46 -24.84
C PHE A 86 16.63 -4.21 -24.68
N ILE A 87 16.21 -2.95 -24.67
CA ILE A 87 14.81 -2.54 -24.52
C ILE A 87 14.25 -2.14 -25.89
N ARG A 88 13.27 -2.87 -26.41
CA ARG A 88 12.77 -2.73 -27.79
C ARG A 88 11.24 -2.54 -27.80
N PRO A 89 10.74 -1.30 -27.68
CA PRO A 89 9.30 -0.99 -27.77
C PRO A 89 8.86 -0.93 -29.25
N LEU A 90 8.83 -2.07 -29.93
CA LEU A 90 8.58 -2.18 -31.38
C LEU A 90 7.08 -2.12 -31.70
N GLU A 91 6.74 -1.70 -32.92
CA GLU A 91 5.36 -1.79 -33.45
C GLU A 91 4.86 -3.24 -33.54
N THR A 92 5.78 -4.21 -33.64
CA THR A 92 5.48 -5.64 -33.65
C THR A 92 5.26 -6.25 -32.26
N GLY A 93 5.42 -5.45 -31.21
CA GLY A 93 5.25 -5.85 -29.81
C GLY A 93 6.44 -5.41 -28.96
N HIS A 94 6.14 -5.05 -27.72
CA HIS A 94 7.17 -4.75 -26.72
C HIS A 94 7.97 -5.98 -26.35
N GLU A 95 9.29 -5.83 -26.32
CA GLU A 95 10.19 -6.85 -25.82
C GLU A 95 11.39 -6.23 -25.10
N ALA A 96 11.91 -6.94 -24.11
CA ALA A 96 13.19 -6.62 -23.47
C ALA A 96 14.01 -7.89 -23.25
N LEU A 97 15.33 -7.77 -23.36
CA LEU A 97 16.27 -8.84 -23.06
C LEU A 97 17.29 -8.34 -22.04
N PHE A 98 17.55 -9.13 -21.02
CA PHE A 98 18.54 -8.86 -19.98
C PHE A 98 19.52 -10.03 -19.89
N VAL A 99 20.81 -9.71 -19.91
CA VAL A 99 21.91 -10.65 -19.66
C VAL A 99 22.32 -10.48 -18.21
N LEU A 100 22.25 -11.57 -17.44
CA LEU A 100 22.34 -11.52 -15.98
C LEU A 100 23.34 -12.58 -15.46
N PRO A 101 24.30 -12.19 -14.61
CA PRO A 101 25.29 -13.10 -14.01
C PRO A 101 24.69 -13.85 -12.82
N ILE A 102 23.62 -14.60 -13.06
CA ILE A 102 22.86 -15.35 -12.04
C ILE A 102 22.52 -16.76 -12.52
N ASP A 103 22.38 -17.69 -11.58
CA ASP A 103 21.86 -19.02 -11.87
C ASP A 103 20.44 -18.95 -12.46
N ALA A 104 20.23 -19.65 -13.58
CA ALA A 104 18.98 -19.63 -14.31
C ALA A 104 17.80 -20.22 -13.51
N THR A 105 18.06 -21.18 -12.62
CA THR A 105 17.05 -21.81 -11.77
C THR A 105 16.54 -20.80 -10.74
N LEU A 106 17.47 -20.12 -10.06
CA LEU A 106 17.16 -19.06 -9.10
C LEU A 106 16.38 -17.92 -9.76
N LEU A 107 16.84 -17.45 -10.92
CA LEU A 107 16.17 -16.38 -11.66
C LEU A 107 14.78 -16.80 -12.15
N LYS A 108 14.60 -18.05 -12.61
CA LYS A 108 13.29 -18.53 -13.06
C LYS A 108 12.30 -18.59 -11.91
N GLN A 109 12.71 -19.07 -10.73
CA GLN A 109 11.85 -19.07 -9.55
C GLN A 109 11.44 -17.65 -9.15
N ALA A 110 12.39 -16.70 -9.16
CA ALA A 110 12.14 -15.30 -8.85
C ALA A 110 11.19 -14.64 -9.88
N ALA A 111 11.40 -14.91 -11.18
CA ALA A 111 10.52 -14.45 -12.25
C ALA A 111 9.10 -15.03 -12.13
N MET A 112 8.97 -16.30 -11.75
CA MET A 112 7.66 -16.92 -11.55
C MET A 112 6.92 -16.32 -10.34
N GLN A 113 7.63 -16.04 -9.24
CA GLN A 113 7.06 -15.31 -8.12
C GLN A 113 6.62 -13.90 -8.53
N LEU A 114 7.39 -13.24 -9.40
CA LEU A 114 7.04 -11.93 -9.94
C LEU A 114 5.76 -11.99 -10.79
N GLU A 115 5.63 -12.96 -11.70
CA GLU A 115 4.42 -13.17 -12.53
C GLU A 115 3.14 -13.40 -11.68
N ASP A 116 3.30 -13.94 -10.47
CA ASP A 116 2.21 -14.22 -9.54
C ASP A 116 2.04 -13.12 -8.45
N SER A 117 2.87 -12.07 -8.48
CA SER A 117 2.93 -11.04 -7.43
C SER A 117 1.79 -10.01 -7.46
N SER A 118 1.21 -9.76 -8.64
CA SER A 118 0.16 -8.76 -8.82
C SER A 118 -0.80 -9.14 -9.96
N PRO A 119 -2.02 -8.58 -9.97
CA PRO A 119 -2.94 -8.76 -11.10
C PRO A 119 -2.35 -8.32 -12.44
N LEU A 120 -1.49 -7.30 -12.45
CA LEU A 120 -0.83 -6.77 -13.65
C LEU A 120 0.26 -7.71 -14.17
N ALA A 121 0.99 -8.38 -13.26
CA ALA A 121 2.10 -9.26 -13.62
C ALA A 121 1.69 -10.44 -14.53
N ARG A 122 0.40 -10.77 -14.52
CA ARG A 122 -0.24 -11.73 -15.42
C ARG A 122 -0.22 -11.35 -16.90
N LEU A 123 0.10 -10.10 -17.21
CA LEU A 123 0.23 -9.57 -18.58
C LEU A 123 1.67 -9.64 -19.10
N TRP A 124 2.61 -10.05 -18.25
CA TRP A 124 4.01 -10.22 -18.61
C TRP A 124 4.28 -11.68 -19.00
N ASP A 125 5.14 -11.87 -19.98
CA ASP A 125 5.64 -13.17 -20.38
C ASP A 125 7.15 -13.16 -20.17
N ILE A 126 7.58 -13.75 -19.04
CA ILE A 126 8.97 -13.73 -18.59
C ILE A 126 9.59 -15.12 -18.79
N ASP A 127 10.43 -15.21 -19.80
CA ASP A 127 11.20 -16.39 -20.15
C ASP A 127 12.62 -16.29 -19.61
N VAL A 128 13.14 -17.40 -19.08
CA VAL A 128 14.53 -17.49 -18.62
C VAL A 128 15.23 -18.57 -19.41
N ILE A 129 16.33 -18.22 -20.06
CA ILE A 129 17.15 -19.09 -20.88
C ILE A 129 18.49 -19.24 -20.18
N ASN A 130 18.92 -20.46 -19.90
CA ASN A 130 20.20 -20.69 -19.26
C ASN A 130 21.37 -20.44 -20.25
N ARG A 131 22.60 -20.38 -19.73
CA ARG A 131 23.83 -20.21 -20.53
C ARG A 131 24.04 -21.20 -21.68
N ASN A 132 23.36 -22.35 -21.67
CA ASN A 132 23.44 -23.36 -22.74
C ASN A 132 22.32 -23.19 -23.80
N GLY A 133 21.52 -22.12 -23.71
CA GLY A 133 20.39 -21.88 -24.61
C GLY A 133 19.12 -22.67 -24.28
N LYS A 134 19.05 -23.37 -23.13
CA LYS A 134 17.83 -24.08 -22.72
C LYS A 134 16.86 -23.11 -22.04
N LEU A 135 15.68 -22.97 -22.63
CA LEU A 135 14.53 -22.29 -22.01
C LEU A 135 14.02 -23.09 -20.80
N LEU A 136 13.84 -22.42 -19.66
CA LEU A 136 13.25 -23.01 -18.46
C LEU A 136 11.74 -22.76 -18.42
N SER A 137 10.98 -23.82 -18.23
CA SER A 137 9.52 -23.82 -18.19
C SER A 137 8.98 -23.90 -16.76
N ARG A 138 7.70 -23.54 -16.56
CA ARG A 138 7.02 -23.69 -15.25
C ARG A 138 6.91 -25.16 -14.81
N ALA A 139 6.83 -26.09 -15.76
CA ALA A 139 6.70 -27.52 -15.50
C ALA A 139 8.00 -28.13 -14.93
N ASP A 140 9.15 -27.52 -15.20
CA ASP A 140 10.43 -27.94 -14.61
C ASP A 140 10.49 -27.73 -13.08
N PHE A 141 9.48 -27.07 -12.49
CA PHE A 141 9.40 -26.68 -11.08
C PHE A 141 8.09 -27.11 -10.39
N ASP A 142 7.32 -28.03 -10.98
CA ASP A 142 6.02 -28.50 -10.46
C ASP A 142 4.95 -27.40 -10.29
N PHE A 143 5.05 -26.29 -11.03
CA PHE A 143 4.01 -25.25 -11.01
C PHE A 143 2.87 -25.55 -11.98
N PRO A 144 1.62 -25.21 -11.61
CA PRO A 144 0.47 -25.40 -12.49
C PRO A 144 0.56 -24.51 -13.75
N PRO A 145 -0.12 -24.90 -14.84
CA PRO A 145 -0.24 -24.08 -16.04
C PRO A 145 -0.93 -22.75 -15.70
N ARG A 146 -0.59 -21.68 -16.44
CA ARG A 146 -1.21 -20.37 -16.24
C ARG A 146 -2.74 -20.46 -16.49
N PRO A 147 -3.57 -19.93 -15.57
CA PRO A 147 -5.00 -19.85 -15.78
C PRO A 147 -5.33 -18.75 -16.81
N CYS A 148 -6.50 -18.82 -17.43
CA CYS A 148 -6.99 -17.88 -18.42
C CYS A 148 -7.18 -16.51 -17.78
N LEU A 149 -6.80 -15.44 -18.49
CA LEU A 149 -6.89 -14.08 -17.98
C LEU A 149 -8.34 -13.68 -17.61
N VAL A 150 -9.32 -14.20 -18.36
CA VAL A 150 -10.75 -13.82 -18.24
C VAL A 150 -11.53 -14.75 -17.32
N CYS A 151 -11.39 -16.07 -17.47
CA CYS A 151 -12.24 -17.04 -16.74
C CYS A 151 -11.50 -17.95 -15.74
N ASN A 152 -10.18 -17.79 -15.59
CA ASN A 152 -9.32 -18.63 -14.75
C ASN A 152 -9.26 -20.15 -15.09
N ASP A 153 -9.96 -20.63 -16.12
CA ASP A 153 -9.76 -21.99 -16.67
C ASP A 153 -8.35 -22.18 -17.27
N ASN A 154 -8.03 -23.35 -17.82
CA ASN A 154 -6.76 -23.52 -18.53
C ASN A 154 -6.62 -22.56 -19.73
N ALA A 155 -5.61 -21.66 -19.70
CA ALA A 155 -5.42 -20.65 -20.73
C ALA A 155 -5.21 -21.23 -22.14
N LYS A 156 -4.50 -22.37 -22.26
CA LYS A 156 -4.25 -23.02 -23.56
C LYS A 156 -5.56 -23.54 -24.18
N SER A 157 -6.43 -24.10 -23.36
CA SER A 157 -7.75 -24.57 -23.79
C SER A 157 -8.60 -23.40 -24.31
N CYS A 158 -8.68 -22.29 -23.57
CA CYS A 158 -9.44 -21.10 -23.97
C CYS A 158 -8.90 -20.45 -25.24
N ALA A 159 -7.58 -20.39 -25.41
CA ALA A 159 -6.95 -19.84 -26.62
C ALA A 159 -7.25 -20.70 -27.86
N ARG A 160 -7.17 -22.04 -27.73
CA ARG A 160 -7.46 -22.97 -28.82
C ARG A 160 -8.93 -22.90 -29.26
N SER A 161 -9.85 -22.84 -28.30
CA SER A 161 -11.28 -22.75 -28.59
C SER A 161 -11.78 -21.34 -28.90
N ARG A 162 -10.89 -20.33 -28.83
CA ARG A 162 -11.25 -18.89 -28.92
C ARG A 162 -12.44 -18.55 -28.01
N LYS A 163 -12.41 -19.04 -26.77
CA LYS A 163 -13.52 -18.91 -25.81
C LYS A 163 -13.89 -17.45 -25.53
N HIS A 164 -12.92 -16.55 -25.61
CA HIS A 164 -13.09 -15.13 -25.32
C HIS A 164 -12.77 -14.26 -26.54
N SER A 165 -13.51 -13.17 -26.70
CA SER A 165 -13.24 -12.17 -27.72
C SER A 165 -12.00 -11.34 -27.38
N PHE A 166 -11.44 -10.64 -28.37
CA PHE A 166 -10.35 -9.71 -28.09
C PHE A 166 -10.80 -8.56 -27.18
N ASP A 167 -12.04 -8.09 -27.33
CA ASP A 167 -12.59 -7.00 -26.50
C ASP A 167 -12.69 -7.41 -25.03
N GLU A 168 -13.09 -8.65 -24.74
CA GLU A 168 -13.12 -9.19 -23.37
C GLU A 168 -11.72 -9.23 -22.75
N ILE A 169 -10.71 -9.65 -23.53
CA ILE A 169 -9.32 -9.71 -23.08
C ILE A 169 -8.77 -8.30 -22.87
N PHE A 170 -9.02 -7.36 -23.78
CA PHE A 170 -8.58 -5.97 -23.62
C PHE A 170 -9.26 -5.27 -22.43
N ALA A 171 -10.56 -5.52 -22.21
CA ALA A 171 -11.27 -5.01 -21.04
C ALA A 171 -10.67 -5.55 -19.73
N GLU A 172 -10.28 -6.82 -19.71
CA GLU A 172 -9.58 -7.45 -18.59
C GLU A 172 -8.19 -6.84 -18.35
N MET A 173 -7.42 -6.61 -19.42
CA MET A 173 -6.12 -5.93 -19.35
C MET A 173 -6.25 -4.50 -18.80
N GLN A 174 -7.20 -3.72 -19.33
CA GLN A 174 -7.49 -2.36 -18.84
C GLN A 174 -7.79 -2.36 -17.36
N ARG A 175 -8.68 -3.26 -16.90
CA ARG A 175 -9.08 -3.30 -15.50
C ARG A 175 -7.91 -3.60 -14.57
N ARG A 176 -6.97 -4.46 -14.97
CA ARG A 176 -5.77 -4.79 -14.18
C ARG A 176 -4.82 -3.61 -14.06
N VAL A 177 -4.56 -2.91 -15.17
CA VAL A 177 -3.73 -1.68 -15.15
C VAL A 177 -4.40 -0.61 -14.29
N GLN A 178 -5.70 -0.36 -14.51
CA GLN A 178 -6.47 0.61 -13.73
C GLN A 178 -6.49 0.32 -12.23
N ALA A 179 -6.58 -0.96 -11.83
CA ALA A 179 -6.54 -1.34 -10.43
C ALA A 179 -5.17 -1.09 -9.79
N VAL A 180 -4.07 -1.32 -10.52
CA VAL A 180 -2.71 -1.04 -10.04
C VAL A 180 -2.47 0.46 -9.96
N ASP A 181 -2.79 1.23 -11.00
CA ASP A 181 -2.66 2.70 -11.00
C ASP A 181 -3.45 3.32 -9.84
N PHE A 182 -4.67 2.84 -9.61
CA PHE A 182 -5.49 3.29 -8.50
C PHE A 182 -4.85 2.94 -7.14
N ALA A 183 -4.38 1.70 -6.98
CA ALA A 183 -3.72 1.26 -5.76
C ALA A 183 -2.45 2.08 -5.43
N GLU A 184 -1.65 2.40 -6.44
CA GLU A 184 -0.45 3.23 -6.29
C GLU A 184 -0.79 4.67 -5.89
N GLN A 185 -1.87 5.25 -6.43
CA GLN A 185 -2.33 6.59 -6.05
C GLN A 185 -2.82 6.63 -4.60
N ILE A 186 -3.61 5.64 -4.17
CA ILE A 186 -4.03 5.53 -2.76
C ILE A 186 -2.82 5.34 -1.84
N ALA A 187 -1.85 4.54 -2.26
CA ALA A 187 -0.61 4.36 -1.52
C ALA A 187 0.21 5.64 -1.39
N GLU A 188 0.24 6.48 -2.43
CA GLU A 188 0.87 7.79 -2.38
C GLU A 188 0.18 8.71 -1.38
N PHE A 189 -1.15 8.79 -1.38
CA PHE A 189 -1.88 9.57 -0.37
C PHE A 189 -1.60 9.07 1.06
N ALA A 190 -1.56 7.75 1.27
CA ALA A 190 -1.24 7.17 2.58
C ALA A 190 0.19 7.52 3.02
N TYR A 191 1.17 7.38 2.12
CA TYR A 191 2.55 7.77 2.35
C TYR A 191 2.67 9.26 2.72
N GLN A 192 2.07 10.15 1.94
CA GLN A 192 2.11 11.60 2.18
C GLN A 192 1.45 11.97 3.50
N ALA A 193 0.38 11.27 3.89
CA ALA A 193 -0.30 11.50 5.16
C ALA A 193 0.58 11.13 6.36
N LEU A 194 1.29 9.99 6.32
CA LEU A 194 2.24 9.61 7.36
C LEU A 194 3.41 10.59 7.47
N VAL A 195 3.96 11.03 6.34
CA VAL A 195 5.05 12.02 6.34
C VAL A 195 4.57 13.37 6.85
N SER A 196 3.36 13.79 6.46
CA SER A 196 2.75 15.04 6.91
C SER A 196 2.47 15.03 8.42
N GLU A 197 1.93 13.92 8.94
CA GLU A 197 1.77 13.73 10.39
C GLU A 197 3.14 13.79 11.08
N ALA A 198 4.14 13.06 10.60
CA ALA A 198 5.46 13.01 11.24
C ALA A 198 6.14 14.38 11.27
N ARG A 199 5.94 15.21 10.24
CA ARG A 199 6.55 16.54 10.13
C ARG A 199 5.77 17.65 10.86
N LEU A 200 4.48 17.47 11.10
CA LEU A 200 3.65 18.45 11.83
C LEU A 200 4.30 18.79 13.17
N SER A 201 4.40 20.07 13.51
CA SER A 201 5.01 20.51 14.77
C SER A 201 4.31 21.75 15.35
N PRO A 202 4.26 21.91 16.68
CA PRO A 202 4.71 20.98 17.70
C PRO A 202 3.66 19.88 18.00
N LYS A 203 4.10 18.64 18.22
CA LYS A 203 3.23 17.52 18.63
C LYS A 203 3.59 17.04 20.04
N PRO A 204 2.81 17.40 21.07
CA PRO A 204 3.21 17.17 22.46
C PRO A 204 3.54 15.72 22.82
N GLY A 205 4.81 15.47 23.19
CA GLY A 205 5.32 14.16 23.59
C GLY A 205 5.48 13.16 22.45
N LEU A 206 5.21 13.56 21.21
CA LEU A 206 5.36 12.78 19.98
C LEU A 206 6.64 13.20 19.25
N VAL A 207 7.09 12.36 18.33
CA VAL A 207 8.17 12.73 17.40
C VAL A 207 7.63 13.71 16.37
N ASP A 208 8.33 14.83 16.15
CA ASP A 208 8.00 15.83 15.15
C ASP A 208 9.25 16.41 14.45
N SER A 209 9.11 17.54 13.75
CA SER A 209 10.24 18.20 13.08
C SER A 209 11.15 18.99 14.02
N ILE A 210 10.71 19.25 15.26
CA ILE A 210 11.45 20.02 16.26
C ILE A 210 12.21 19.09 17.18
N ASN A 211 11.60 18.00 17.64
CA ASN A 211 12.21 17.07 18.60
C ASN A 211 11.65 15.63 18.52
N ASN A 212 12.16 14.74 19.38
CA ASN A 212 11.76 13.32 19.42
C ASN A 212 10.65 13.02 20.44
N GLY A 213 10.05 14.05 21.04
CA GLY A 213 9.08 13.95 22.11
C GLY A 213 9.61 13.10 23.27
N SER A 214 8.74 12.23 23.77
CA SER A 214 9.04 11.30 24.87
C SER A 214 9.82 10.06 24.40
N HIS A 215 10.43 10.06 23.21
CA HIS A 215 11.11 8.90 22.64
C HIS A 215 12.63 9.07 22.62
N ARG A 216 13.34 7.94 22.75
CA ARG A 216 14.82 7.89 22.72
C ARG A 216 15.36 7.02 21.60
N ASP A 217 14.49 6.20 21.02
CA ASP A 217 14.76 5.16 20.03
C ASP A 217 14.32 5.57 18.61
N MET A 218 13.51 6.62 18.46
CA MET A 218 12.99 7.11 17.19
C MET A 218 13.10 8.64 17.06
N ASN A 219 13.11 9.09 15.82
CA ASN A 219 13.17 10.49 15.39
C ASN A 219 12.47 10.66 14.03
N LEU A 220 12.37 11.88 13.52
CA LEU A 220 11.70 12.16 12.24
C LEU A 220 12.22 11.29 11.09
N GLN A 221 13.54 11.15 10.94
CA GLN A 221 14.14 10.33 9.88
C GLN A 221 13.73 8.84 9.99
N THR A 222 13.51 8.34 11.21
CA THR A 222 13.04 6.98 11.43
C THR A 222 11.58 6.82 10.96
N PHE A 223 10.73 7.81 11.20
CA PHE A 223 9.37 7.86 10.67
C PHE A 223 9.35 7.96 9.13
N GLU A 224 10.17 8.81 8.53
CA GLU A 224 10.24 8.96 7.06
C GLU A 224 10.69 7.67 6.37
N ARG A 225 11.74 7.00 6.90
CA ARG A 225 12.17 5.68 6.41
C ARG A 225 11.07 4.63 6.53
N SER A 226 10.35 4.64 7.65
CA SER A 226 9.22 3.75 7.87
C SER A 226 8.09 3.98 6.87
N ALA A 227 7.68 5.24 6.66
CA ALA A 227 6.62 5.58 5.72
C ALA A 227 6.98 5.14 4.28
N LEU A 228 8.22 5.38 3.86
CA LEU A 228 8.71 4.94 2.55
C LEU A 228 8.67 3.41 2.39
N ALA A 229 9.11 2.67 3.41
CA ALA A 229 9.08 1.20 3.40
C ALA A 229 7.65 0.63 3.37
N LEU A 230 6.68 1.36 3.92
CA LEU A 230 5.27 0.95 3.98
C LEU A 230 4.48 1.29 2.71
N LYS A 231 4.90 2.28 1.92
CA LYS A 231 4.19 2.71 0.71
C LYS A 231 3.78 1.54 -0.22
N PRO A 232 4.68 0.59 -0.59
CA PRO A 232 4.27 -0.54 -1.43
C PRO A 232 3.20 -1.44 -0.80
N PHE A 233 3.16 -1.54 0.53
CA PHE A 233 2.18 -2.34 1.24
C PHE A 233 0.78 -1.72 1.19
N PHE A 234 0.65 -0.39 1.21
CA PHE A 234 -0.64 0.28 1.03
C PHE A 234 -1.25 -0.05 -0.33
N ALA A 235 -0.46 -0.07 -1.41
CA ALA A 235 -0.94 -0.50 -2.72
C ALA A 235 -1.38 -1.98 -2.70
N ARG A 236 -0.61 -2.85 -2.04
CA ARG A 236 -0.97 -4.27 -1.87
C ARG A 236 -2.27 -4.46 -1.07
N PHE A 237 -2.53 -3.65 -0.05
CA PHE A 237 -3.79 -3.69 0.70
C PHE A 237 -4.99 -3.32 -0.18
N VAL A 238 -4.84 -2.32 -1.04
CA VAL A 238 -5.87 -1.95 -2.04
C VAL A 238 -6.10 -3.12 -3.00
N LEU A 239 -5.04 -3.69 -3.57
CA LEU A 239 -5.16 -4.82 -4.51
C LEU A 239 -5.77 -6.06 -3.87
N GLU A 240 -5.49 -6.35 -2.60
CA GLU A 240 -6.16 -7.45 -1.88
C GLU A 240 -7.65 -7.15 -1.66
N GLY A 241 -8.00 -5.88 -1.39
CA GLY A 241 -9.39 -5.42 -1.37
C GLY A 241 -10.10 -5.62 -2.71
N VAL A 242 -9.44 -5.28 -3.83
CA VAL A 242 -9.95 -5.52 -5.19
C VAL A 242 -10.16 -7.02 -5.43
N LYS A 243 -9.16 -7.85 -5.14
CA LYS A 243 -9.19 -9.30 -5.35
C LYS A 243 -10.29 -10.00 -4.55
N THR A 244 -10.56 -9.52 -3.34
CA THR A 244 -11.49 -10.17 -2.41
C THR A 244 -12.87 -9.51 -2.38
N ALA A 245 -13.15 -8.58 -3.30
CA ALA A 245 -14.33 -7.73 -3.25
C ALA A 245 -15.69 -8.46 -3.31
N GLU A 246 -15.73 -9.66 -3.89
CA GLU A 246 -16.94 -10.48 -3.99
C GLU A 246 -17.10 -11.48 -2.84
N GLN A 247 -16.09 -11.59 -1.96
CA GLN A 247 -16.15 -12.50 -0.81
C GLN A 247 -16.89 -11.84 0.38
N PRO A 248 -17.40 -12.64 1.34
CA PRO A 248 -18.02 -12.09 2.55
C PRO A 248 -17.02 -11.26 3.37
N SER A 249 -17.46 -10.11 3.88
CA SER A 249 -16.63 -9.18 4.69
C SER A 249 -15.95 -9.88 5.88
N SER A 250 -16.61 -10.88 6.50
CA SER A 250 -16.10 -11.65 7.63
C SER A 250 -14.86 -12.51 7.32
N GLN A 251 -14.55 -12.76 6.05
CA GLN A 251 -13.41 -13.58 5.63
C GLN A 251 -12.18 -12.75 5.25
N ILE A 252 -12.34 -11.45 5.05
CA ILE A 252 -11.31 -10.59 4.45
C ILE A 252 -10.18 -10.32 5.43
N LEU A 253 -10.51 -10.02 6.68
CA LEU A 253 -9.53 -9.70 7.71
C LEU A 253 -8.49 -10.82 7.88
N ALA A 254 -8.93 -12.08 7.86
CA ALA A 254 -8.04 -13.24 7.95
C ALA A 254 -7.06 -13.33 6.77
N GLN A 255 -7.49 -12.93 5.57
CA GLN A 255 -6.67 -12.93 4.35
C GLN A 255 -5.69 -11.75 4.30
N VAL A 256 -6.05 -10.63 4.91
CA VAL A 256 -5.25 -9.40 4.92
C VAL A 256 -4.20 -9.39 6.05
N ARG A 257 -4.43 -10.13 7.14
CA ARG A 257 -3.49 -10.24 8.29
C ARG A 257 -2.04 -10.60 7.88
N PRO A 258 -1.79 -11.63 7.05
CA PRO A 258 -0.43 -11.94 6.60
C PRO A 258 0.28 -10.78 5.90
N LEU A 259 -0.45 -9.97 5.14
CA LEU A 259 0.09 -8.79 4.49
C LEU A 259 0.47 -7.71 5.51
N GLY A 260 -0.34 -7.50 6.54
CA GLY A 260 -0.01 -6.60 7.67
C GLY A 260 1.24 -7.03 8.44
N LEU A 261 1.43 -8.33 8.67
CA LEU A 261 2.65 -8.85 9.30
C LEU A 261 3.90 -8.63 8.43
N GLN A 262 3.76 -8.74 7.10
CA GLN A 262 4.86 -8.41 6.19
C GLN A 262 5.19 -6.91 6.21
N ALA A 263 4.16 -6.05 6.27
CA ALA A 263 4.33 -4.61 6.40
C ALA A 263 5.03 -4.24 7.71
N GLU A 264 4.64 -4.86 8.83
CA GLU A 264 5.30 -4.67 10.13
C GLU A 264 6.76 -5.10 10.08
N LYS A 265 7.07 -6.24 9.45
CA LYS A 265 8.46 -6.70 9.27
C LYS A 265 9.28 -5.72 8.42
N ALA A 266 8.72 -5.22 7.32
CA ALA A 266 9.41 -4.26 6.45
C ALA A 266 9.67 -2.93 7.17
N MET A 267 8.70 -2.44 7.95
CA MET A 267 8.88 -1.29 8.84
C MET A 267 10.04 -1.54 9.80
N LEU A 268 10.00 -2.63 10.58
CA LEU A 268 11.04 -2.94 11.57
C LEU A 268 12.41 -3.07 10.92
N GLN A 269 12.52 -3.66 9.74
CA GLN A 269 13.79 -3.73 9.00
C GLN A 269 14.31 -2.33 8.62
N ALA A 270 13.44 -1.46 8.10
CA ALA A 270 13.79 -0.10 7.70
C ALA A 270 14.16 0.81 8.89
N THR A 271 13.66 0.50 10.09
CA THR A 271 13.84 1.30 11.31
C THR A 271 14.80 0.68 12.33
N HIS A 272 15.54 -0.37 11.95
CA HIS A 272 16.44 -1.09 12.86
C HIS A 272 15.74 -1.64 14.13
N ASN A 273 14.57 -2.26 13.92
CA ASN A 273 13.66 -2.86 14.90
C ASN A 273 12.93 -1.87 15.82
N VAL A 274 12.80 -0.61 15.41
CA VAL A 274 12.04 0.41 16.15
C VAL A 274 10.58 0.44 15.69
N ASN A 275 9.66 0.42 16.65
CA ASN A 275 8.22 0.44 16.37
C ASN A 275 7.70 1.88 16.15
N THR A 276 7.60 2.31 14.89
CA THR A 276 7.13 3.66 14.52
C THR A 276 5.66 3.71 14.14
N HIS A 277 5.23 2.89 13.17
CA HIS A 277 3.92 2.98 12.50
C HIS A 277 3.06 1.72 12.66
N LYS A 278 3.23 0.92 13.72
CA LYS A 278 2.46 -0.33 13.86
C LYS A 278 0.94 -0.09 13.94
N GLY A 279 0.50 0.96 14.62
CA GLY A 279 -0.92 1.32 14.68
C GLY A 279 -1.42 1.86 13.33
N ALA A 280 -0.65 2.73 12.68
CA ALA A 280 -0.91 3.17 11.31
C ALA A 280 -1.02 2.01 10.30
N ILE A 281 -0.15 0.99 10.33
CA ILE A 281 -0.24 -0.19 9.46
C ILE A 281 -1.60 -0.87 9.62
N PHE A 282 -2.08 -1.02 10.85
CA PHE A 282 -3.37 -1.61 11.13
C PHE A 282 -4.52 -0.75 10.57
N ALA A 283 -4.51 0.56 10.86
CA ALA A 283 -5.56 1.48 10.42
C ALA A 283 -5.60 1.63 8.88
N PHE A 284 -4.47 2.00 8.28
CA PHE A 284 -4.34 2.15 6.83
C PHE A 284 -4.53 0.82 6.10
N GLY A 285 -4.10 -0.31 6.66
CA GLY A 285 -4.32 -1.61 6.05
C GLY A 285 -5.82 -1.89 5.83
N LEU A 286 -6.65 -1.63 6.84
CA LEU A 286 -8.10 -1.78 6.73
C LEU A 286 -8.72 -0.77 5.76
N VAL A 287 -8.32 0.50 5.84
CA VAL A 287 -8.85 1.59 4.99
C VAL A 287 -8.50 1.35 3.52
N CYS A 288 -7.25 1.04 3.22
CA CYS A 288 -6.80 0.71 1.85
C CYS A 288 -7.54 -0.52 1.30
N THR A 289 -7.71 -1.58 2.11
CA THR A 289 -8.50 -2.75 1.70
C THR A 289 -9.97 -2.40 1.45
N ALA A 290 -10.60 -1.60 2.31
CA ALA A 290 -11.97 -1.14 2.12
C ALA A 290 -12.12 -0.34 0.81
N ILE A 291 -11.19 0.59 0.54
CA ILE A 291 -11.16 1.37 -0.71
C ILE A 291 -11.04 0.47 -1.94
N GLY A 292 -10.13 -0.52 -1.91
CA GLY A 292 -9.98 -1.47 -3.02
C GLY A 292 -11.23 -2.30 -3.28
N ARG A 293 -11.92 -2.72 -2.22
CA ARG A 293 -13.19 -3.45 -2.31
C ARG A 293 -14.29 -2.59 -2.92
N LEU A 294 -14.44 -1.35 -2.45
CA LEU A 294 -15.41 -0.39 -3.01
C LEU A 294 -15.12 -0.09 -4.49
N TYR A 295 -13.83 0.04 -4.85
CA TYR A 295 -13.40 0.26 -6.23
C TYR A 295 -13.83 -0.87 -7.16
N GLN A 296 -13.61 -2.12 -6.75
CA GLN A 296 -13.99 -3.30 -7.55
C GLN A 296 -15.51 -3.44 -7.65
N GLN A 297 -16.23 -3.13 -6.58
CA GLN A 297 -17.71 -3.13 -6.55
C GLN A 297 -18.34 -1.96 -7.32
N ASN A 298 -17.54 -1.10 -7.95
CA ASN A 298 -18.00 0.10 -8.65
C ASN A 298 -18.81 1.05 -7.75
N LYS A 299 -18.53 1.05 -6.43
CA LYS A 299 -19.13 1.93 -5.44
C LYS A 299 -18.34 3.23 -5.31
N GLN A 300 -18.90 4.22 -4.61
CA GLN A 300 -18.23 5.49 -4.37
C GLN A 300 -17.01 5.30 -3.47
N THR A 301 -15.81 5.38 -4.06
CA THR A 301 -14.56 5.35 -3.31
C THR A 301 -14.25 6.69 -2.64
N GLU A 302 -14.97 7.75 -3.00
CA GLU A 302 -14.75 9.12 -2.54
C GLU A 302 -15.77 9.53 -1.46
N SER A 303 -15.95 8.69 -0.44
CA SER A 303 -16.88 8.94 0.67
C SER A 303 -16.28 8.41 1.98
N VAL A 304 -15.96 9.32 2.92
CA VAL A 304 -15.45 8.95 4.24
C VAL A 304 -16.41 7.98 4.93
N ALA A 305 -17.72 8.30 4.90
CA ALA A 305 -18.75 7.48 5.52
C ALA A 305 -18.74 6.04 4.98
N LEU A 306 -18.78 5.88 3.64
CA LEU A 306 -18.84 4.54 3.04
C LEU A 306 -17.55 3.74 3.24
N ILE A 307 -16.38 4.39 3.19
CA ILE A 307 -15.11 3.73 3.51
C ILE A 307 -15.12 3.25 4.96
N CYS A 308 -15.51 4.11 5.89
CA CYS A 308 -15.55 3.82 7.32
C CYS A 308 -16.57 2.73 7.68
N GLU A 309 -17.76 2.75 7.07
CA GLU A 309 -18.76 1.68 7.19
C GLU A 309 -18.20 0.35 6.69
N THR A 310 -17.54 0.36 5.53
CA THR A 310 -16.88 -0.85 5.01
C THR A 310 -15.80 -1.34 5.98
N VAL A 311 -14.99 -0.44 6.57
CA VAL A 311 -14.01 -0.84 7.59
C VAL A 311 -14.69 -1.48 8.80
N ALA A 312 -15.77 -0.88 9.32
CA ALA A 312 -16.52 -1.44 10.45
C ALA A 312 -17.01 -2.86 10.16
N GLU A 313 -17.50 -3.12 8.95
CA GLU A 313 -17.89 -4.47 8.51
C GLU A 313 -16.71 -5.44 8.47
N LEU A 314 -15.55 -5.01 7.96
CA LEU A 314 -14.32 -5.82 7.91
C LEU A 314 -13.74 -6.10 9.31
N ALA A 315 -13.88 -5.15 10.22
CA ALA A 315 -13.34 -5.17 11.57
C ALA A 315 -14.24 -5.88 12.58
N LYS A 316 -15.49 -6.18 12.23
CA LYS A 316 -16.50 -6.77 13.12
C LYS A 316 -15.97 -8.02 13.85
N GLY A 317 -15.94 -7.96 15.18
CA GLY A 317 -15.52 -9.07 16.05
C GLY A 317 -14.08 -8.95 16.57
N LEU A 318 -13.30 -7.97 16.11
CA LEU A 318 -11.95 -7.68 16.61
C LEU A 318 -11.87 -7.35 18.10
N CYS A 319 -12.86 -6.67 18.68
CA CYS A 319 -12.88 -6.43 20.13
C CYS A 319 -13.27 -7.69 20.89
N ALA A 320 -14.11 -8.57 20.32
CA ALA A 320 -14.40 -9.87 20.92
C ALA A 320 -13.15 -10.77 20.97
N GLU A 321 -12.21 -10.62 20.03
CA GLU A 321 -10.90 -11.29 20.11
C GLU A 321 -10.09 -10.86 21.34
N LEU A 322 -10.28 -9.66 21.89
CA LEU A 322 -9.60 -9.22 23.11
C LEU A 322 -10.11 -9.95 24.36
N GLN A 323 -11.36 -10.43 24.33
CA GLN A 323 -12.00 -11.16 25.42
C GLN A 323 -11.57 -12.65 25.46
N ASN A 324 -11.27 -13.23 24.30
CA ASN A 324 -11.06 -14.68 24.12
C ASN A 324 -9.57 -15.11 24.11
N ILE A 325 -8.68 -14.33 24.72
CA ILE A 325 -7.24 -14.64 24.71
C ILE A 325 -6.95 -15.77 25.71
N THR A 326 -6.66 -16.95 25.17
CA THR A 326 -6.20 -18.10 25.94
C THR A 326 -4.87 -17.82 26.65
N LYS A 327 -4.67 -18.41 27.84
CA LYS A 327 -3.48 -18.26 28.71
C LYS A 327 -2.11 -18.47 28.03
N ASN A 328 -2.06 -19.04 26.83
CA ASN A 328 -0.84 -19.37 26.10
C ASN A 328 -0.44 -18.35 25.00
N GLN A 329 -1.17 -17.25 24.85
CA GLN A 329 -0.78 -16.16 23.93
C GLN A 329 -0.02 -15.05 24.66
N PRO A 330 1.01 -14.44 24.06
CA PRO A 330 1.72 -13.33 24.67
C PRO A 330 0.77 -12.15 24.89
N LEU A 331 0.67 -11.69 26.14
CA LEU A 331 -0.09 -10.51 26.54
C LEU A 331 0.54 -9.26 25.92
N THR A 332 -0.01 -8.78 24.82
CA THR A 332 0.38 -7.47 24.28
C THR A 332 -0.13 -6.35 25.20
N ALA A 333 0.52 -5.19 25.18
CA ALA A 333 0.11 -4.05 25.99
C ALA A 333 -1.38 -3.69 25.81
N GLY A 334 -1.89 -3.74 24.57
CA GLY A 334 -3.31 -3.48 24.29
C GLY A 334 -4.26 -4.48 24.95
N VAL A 335 -3.88 -5.74 25.08
CA VAL A 335 -4.69 -6.77 25.76
C VAL A 335 -4.72 -6.53 27.26
N GLN A 336 -3.58 -6.20 27.86
CA GLN A 336 -3.48 -5.88 29.28
C GLN A 336 -4.36 -4.66 29.62
N LEU A 337 -4.27 -3.60 28.82
CA LEU A 337 -5.06 -2.40 29.01
C LEU A 337 -6.56 -2.63 28.79
N PHE A 338 -6.93 -3.49 27.84
CA PHE A 338 -8.33 -3.89 27.67
C PHE A 338 -8.86 -4.65 28.89
N GLN A 339 -8.10 -5.63 29.42
CA GLN A 339 -8.50 -6.40 30.59
C GLN A 339 -8.60 -5.53 31.86
N GLN A 340 -7.70 -4.57 32.01
CA GLN A 340 -7.62 -3.73 33.21
C GLN A 340 -8.63 -2.56 33.19
N TYR A 341 -8.86 -1.95 32.03
CA TYR A 341 -9.59 -0.68 31.91
C TYR A 341 -10.69 -0.67 30.85
N GLY A 342 -10.88 -1.76 30.10
CA GLY A 342 -11.87 -1.84 29.01
C GLY A 342 -11.47 -1.06 27.74
N LEU A 343 -10.22 -0.59 27.65
CA LEU A 343 -9.74 0.20 26.51
C LEU A 343 -9.53 -0.67 25.27
N THR A 344 -10.36 -0.45 24.25
CA THR A 344 -10.35 -1.22 22.99
C THR A 344 -9.25 -0.79 22.02
N GLY A 345 -8.76 0.46 22.14
CA GLY A 345 -7.71 1.03 21.32
C GLY A 345 -8.02 0.99 19.81
N ALA A 346 -6.98 0.79 18.98
CA ALA A 346 -7.12 0.79 17.52
C ALA A 346 -8.18 -0.20 16.99
N ARG A 347 -8.41 -1.32 17.69
CA ARG A 347 -9.45 -2.29 17.29
C ARG A 347 -10.86 -1.73 17.46
N GLY A 348 -11.10 -1.01 18.55
CA GLY A 348 -12.38 -0.34 18.79
C GLY A 348 -12.63 0.78 17.79
N GLU A 349 -11.61 1.57 17.48
CA GLU A 349 -11.67 2.58 16.42
C GLU A 349 -12.01 1.95 15.07
N ALA A 350 -11.38 0.83 14.70
CA ALA A 350 -11.72 0.14 13.45
C ALA A 350 -13.14 -0.44 13.45
N GLU A 351 -13.59 -1.07 14.54
CA GLU A 351 -14.95 -1.61 14.65
C GLU A 351 -16.05 -0.53 14.62
N SER A 352 -15.77 0.68 15.11
CA SER A 352 -16.70 1.81 15.01
C SER A 352 -16.68 2.51 13.65
N GLY A 353 -15.81 2.07 12.73
CA GLY A 353 -15.58 2.74 11.46
C GLY A 353 -14.94 4.11 11.68
N PHE A 354 -13.88 4.16 12.49
CA PHE A 354 -13.12 5.35 12.87
C PHE A 354 -14.02 6.53 13.24
N GLU A 355 -14.97 6.28 14.14
CA GLU A 355 -15.95 7.27 14.56
C GLU A 355 -15.30 8.58 15.00
N LEU A 356 -14.20 8.52 15.76
CA LEU A 356 -13.51 9.72 16.22
C LEU A 356 -12.88 10.51 15.06
N VAL A 357 -12.36 9.85 14.02
CA VAL A 357 -11.85 10.53 12.82
C VAL A 357 -12.98 11.24 12.09
N ARG A 358 -14.15 10.59 11.95
CA ARG A 358 -15.34 11.20 11.32
C ARG A 358 -15.82 12.42 12.10
N GLN A 359 -15.96 12.31 13.42
CA GLN A 359 -16.30 13.43 14.30
C GLN A 359 -15.28 14.57 14.22
N THR A 360 -13.98 14.26 14.12
CA THR A 360 -12.94 15.28 13.97
C THR A 360 -13.06 16.01 12.62
N ILE A 361 -13.36 15.30 11.53
CA ILE A 361 -13.62 15.94 10.23
C ILE A 361 -14.80 16.90 10.32
N ASP A 362 -15.91 16.48 10.94
CA ASP A 362 -17.10 17.33 11.13
C ASP A 362 -16.81 18.54 12.03
N PHE A 363 -16.01 18.35 13.07
CA PHE A 363 -15.55 19.43 13.95
C PHE A 363 -14.73 20.48 13.17
N LEU A 364 -13.76 20.04 12.36
CA LEU A 364 -12.92 20.94 11.56
C LEU A 364 -13.67 21.65 10.44
N ALA A 365 -14.77 21.10 9.93
CA ALA A 365 -15.60 21.75 8.91
C ALA A 365 -16.18 23.09 9.38
N ASN A 366 -16.27 23.31 10.70
CA ASN A 366 -16.77 24.54 11.32
C ASN A 366 -15.63 25.46 11.80
N ILE A 367 -14.38 25.18 11.46
CA ILE A 367 -13.20 25.93 11.90
C ILE A 367 -12.48 26.54 10.71
N GLU A 368 -12.50 27.87 10.63
CA GLU A 368 -11.78 28.63 9.63
C GLU A 368 -10.39 29.01 10.13
N VAL A 369 -9.35 28.52 9.45
CA VAL A 369 -7.95 28.82 9.72
C VAL A 369 -7.18 29.09 8.43
N ASN A 370 -6.08 29.85 8.54
CA ASN A 370 -5.33 30.33 7.38
C ASN A 370 -4.28 29.34 6.85
N SER A 371 -4.06 28.21 7.53
CA SER A 371 -3.07 27.21 7.13
C SER A 371 -3.54 25.78 7.45
N LEU A 372 -3.17 24.83 6.57
CA LEU A 372 -3.43 23.40 6.80
C LEU A 372 -2.70 22.88 8.04
N GLU A 373 -1.49 23.39 8.29
CA GLU A 373 -0.72 23.04 9.48
C GLU A 373 -1.49 23.41 10.75
N HIS A 374 -2.07 24.61 10.81
CA HIS A 374 -2.91 25.03 11.93
C HIS A 374 -4.14 24.13 12.09
N GLN A 375 -4.79 23.75 10.98
CA GLN A 375 -5.92 22.82 11.00
C GLN A 375 -5.52 21.45 11.56
N TRP A 376 -4.35 20.93 11.21
CA TRP A 376 -3.82 19.67 11.75
C TRP A 376 -3.46 19.74 13.24
N LEU A 377 -2.91 20.87 13.70
CA LEU A 377 -2.67 21.07 15.13
C LEU A 377 -3.98 21.08 15.92
N ILE A 378 -5.01 21.75 15.41
CA ILE A 378 -6.36 21.74 16.02
C ILE A 378 -6.94 20.31 16.03
N ALA A 379 -6.79 19.58 14.92
CA ALA A 379 -7.22 18.18 14.81
C ALA A 379 -6.52 17.31 15.86
N LEU A 380 -5.20 17.46 16.03
CA LEU A 380 -4.42 16.72 17.02
C LEU A 380 -4.92 17.01 18.45
N VAL A 381 -5.19 18.27 18.77
CA VAL A 381 -5.75 18.65 20.08
C VAL A 381 -7.10 17.97 20.30
N TYR A 382 -7.98 17.98 19.30
CA TYR A 382 -9.28 17.30 19.38
C TYR A 382 -9.10 15.78 19.62
N LEU A 383 -8.24 15.14 18.84
CA LEU A 383 -7.95 13.71 18.99
C LEU A 383 -7.33 13.39 20.35
N MET A 384 -6.40 14.20 20.86
CA MET A 384 -5.82 14.03 22.20
C MET A 384 -6.86 14.19 23.32
N ARG A 385 -7.91 15.00 23.10
CA ARG A 385 -8.99 15.16 24.07
C ARG A 385 -9.91 13.94 24.14
N PHE A 386 -10.27 13.37 22.99
CA PHE A 386 -11.36 12.39 22.92
C PHE A 386 -10.89 10.96 22.74
N ASN A 387 -9.67 10.72 22.25
CA ASN A 387 -9.11 9.38 22.16
C ASN A 387 -8.68 8.88 23.56
N PRO A 388 -9.18 7.74 24.05
CA PRO A 388 -8.63 7.07 25.21
C PRO A 388 -7.33 6.34 24.83
N ASP A 389 -6.29 7.12 24.52
CA ASP A 389 -5.08 6.65 23.86
C ASP A 389 -4.28 5.65 24.72
N THR A 390 -4.28 4.40 24.27
CA THR A 390 -3.58 3.30 24.95
C THR A 390 -2.06 3.50 25.03
N ASN A 391 -1.42 4.29 24.15
CA ASN A 391 0.00 4.62 24.27
C ASN A 391 0.29 5.53 25.46
N VAL A 392 -0.62 6.47 25.74
CA VAL A 392 -0.52 7.36 26.91
C VAL A 392 -0.70 6.53 28.18
N VAL A 393 -1.72 5.67 28.22
CA VAL A 393 -2.00 4.81 29.39
C VAL A 393 -0.86 3.83 29.64
N TYR A 394 -0.28 3.25 28.59
CA TYR A 394 0.87 2.36 28.72
C TYR A 394 2.09 3.05 29.36
N ARG A 395 2.30 4.34 29.09
CA ARG A 395 3.48 5.08 29.59
C ARG A 395 3.25 5.77 30.95
N GLY A 396 2.07 6.34 31.15
CA GLY A 396 1.75 7.18 32.31
C GLY A 396 0.51 6.79 33.08
N GLY A 397 -0.10 5.64 32.77
CA GLY A 397 -1.34 5.19 33.39
C GLY A 397 -2.54 6.09 33.07
N MET A 398 -3.63 5.86 33.80
CA MET A 398 -4.85 6.67 33.65
C MET A 398 -4.63 8.14 34.03
N ASP A 399 -3.75 8.42 34.99
CA ASP A 399 -3.42 9.81 35.37
C ASP A 399 -2.73 10.56 34.21
N GLY A 400 -1.85 9.88 33.47
CA GLY A 400 -1.25 10.43 32.24
C GLY A 400 -2.30 10.72 31.17
N LEU A 401 -3.26 9.82 30.98
CA LEU A 401 -4.37 10.03 30.03
C LEU A 401 -5.23 11.22 30.43
N VAL A 402 -5.62 11.29 31.70
CA VAL A 402 -6.41 12.41 32.25
C VAL A 402 -5.66 13.73 32.09
N PHE A 403 -4.36 13.76 32.36
CA PHE A 403 -3.53 14.95 32.16
C PHE A 403 -3.56 15.44 30.70
N VAL A 404 -3.31 14.53 29.75
CA VAL A 404 -3.32 14.86 28.32
C VAL A 404 -4.69 15.37 27.87
N GLN A 405 -5.76 14.67 28.26
CA GLN A 405 -7.12 15.03 27.88
C GLN A 405 -7.55 16.38 28.49
N GLN A 406 -7.20 16.66 29.75
CA GLN A 406 -7.50 17.95 30.39
C GLN A 406 -6.72 19.11 29.74
N ALA A 407 -5.44 18.91 29.43
CA ALA A 407 -4.65 19.93 28.74
C ALA A 407 -5.23 20.23 27.35
N ALA A 408 -5.60 19.20 26.59
CA ALA A 408 -6.27 19.35 25.31
C ALA A 408 -7.65 20.04 25.45
N GLU A 409 -8.43 19.71 26.49
CA GLU A 409 -9.72 20.36 26.76
C GLU A 409 -9.58 21.86 26.99
N ASN A 410 -8.56 22.26 27.75
CA ASN A 410 -8.30 23.66 28.05
C ASN A 410 -7.96 24.45 26.76
N LEU A 411 -7.21 23.85 25.84
CA LEU A 411 -6.91 24.43 24.54
C LEU A 411 -8.18 24.57 23.67
N LEU A 412 -9.03 23.54 23.61
CA LEU A 412 -10.28 23.60 22.84
C LEU A 412 -11.25 24.66 23.36
N LYS A 413 -11.31 24.87 24.68
CA LYS A 413 -12.15 25.91 25.31
C LYS A 413 -11.63 27.33 25.08
N ASN A 414 -10.33 27.50 24.87
CA ASN A 414 -9.72 28.81 24.67
C ASN A 414 -9.66 29.18 23.18
N GLN A 415 -10.77 29.68 22.63
CA GLN A 415 -10.87 30.06 21.22
C GLN A 415 -9.84 31.11 20.78
N ALA A 416 -9.43 32.02 21.68
CA ALA A 416 -8.42 33.03 21.39
C ALA A 416 -7.02 32.41 21.14
N VAL A 417 -6.72 31.30 21.80
CA VAL A 417 -5.50 30.51 21.56
C VAL A 417 -5.71 29.59 20.36
N LEU A 418 -6.81 28.82 20.34
CA LEU A 418 -7.07 27.78 19.36
C LEU A 418 -7.05 28.33 17.93
N LEU A 419 -7.67 29.49 17.69
CA LEU A 419 -7.78 30.11 16.36
C LEU A 419 -6.58 31.02 16.01
N ASN A 420 -5.59 31.15 16.89
CA ASN A 420 -4.36 31.89 16.62
C ASN A 420 -3.19 30.89 16.51
N GLU A 421 -2.72 30.64 15.29
CA GLU A 421 -1.68 29.63 15.02
C GLU A 421 -0.44 29.80 15.91
N LYS A 422 0.04 31.04 16.09
CA LYS A 422 1.24 31.31 16.89
C LYS A 422 1.00 31.05 18.39
N ALA A 423 -0.17 31.45 18.90
CA ALA A 423 -0.55 31.20 20.28
C ALA A 423 -0.72 29.70 20.54
N LEU A 424 -1.42 28.99 19.66
CA LEU A 424 -1.59 27.55 19.74
C LEU A 424 -0.24 26.82 19.72
N LYS A 425 0.66 27.15 18.79
CA LYS A 425 2.03 26.57 18.74
C LYS A 425 2.81 26.84 20.02
N THR A 426 2.64 27.99 20.64
CA THR A 426 3.31 28.33 21.92
C THR A 426 2.80 27.43 23.05
N GLU A 427 1.48 27.30 23.20
CA GLU A 427 0.88 26.46 24.23
C GLU A 427 1.14 24.97 24.01
N LEU A 428 1.11 24.51 22.76
CA LEU A 428 1.48 23.13 22.41
C LEU A 428 2.96 22.85 22.69
N SER A 429 3.87 23.82 22.50
CA SER A 429 5.28 23.66 22.87
C SER A 429 5.45 23.53 24.39
N GLN A 430 4.64 24.24 25.19
CA GLN A 430 4.66 24.07 26.65
C GLN A 430 4.11 22.71 27.06
N LEU A 431 3.00 22.27 26.44
CA LEU A 431 2.42 20.95 26.65
C LEU A 431 3.40 19.85 26.23
N ASP A 432 4.16 20.06 25.15
CA ASP A 432 5.22 19.15 24.72
C ASP A 432 6.27 18.92 25.80
N GLN A 433 6.83 19.99 26.36
CA GLN A 433 7.78 19.87 27.47
C GLN A 433 7.20 19.14 28.68
N ALA A 434 5.92 19.39 29.00
CA ALA A 434 5.24 18.71 30.10
C ALA A 434 5.02 17.21 29.81
N CYS A 435 4.63 16.85 28.58
CA CYS A 435 4.52 15.46 28.13
C CYS A 435 5.87 14.75 28.18
N ILE A 436 6.94 15.37 27.67
CA ILE A 436 8.31 14.84 27.70
C ILE A 436 8.76 14.57 29.14
N ALA A 437 8.57 15.54 30.04
CA ALA A 437 8.93 15.39 31.45
C ALA A 437 8.18 14.25 32.14
N LYS A 438 6.94 13.97 31.72
CA LYS A 438 6.10 12.88 32.21
C LYS A 438 6.22 11.59 31.41
N ASN A 439 7.10 11.55 30.39
CA ASN A 439 7.24 10.44 29.45
C ASN A 439 5.93 10.04 28.76
N LEU A 440 5.04 10.99 28.44
CA LEU A 440 3.74 10.73 27.80
C LEU A 440 3.85 10.87 26.28
N SER A 441 3.18 10.00 25.53
CA SER A 441 3.14 10.07 24.07
C SER A 441 1.80 9.56 23.55
N SER A 442 1.12 10.38 22.77
CA SER A 442 -0.23 10.11 22.22
C SER A 442 -0.15 9.45 20.85
N GLY A 443 0.52 8.30 20.78
CA GLY A 443 0.77 7.59 19.51
C GLY A 443 -0.50 7.13 18.80
N GLY A 444 -1.56 6.79 19.54
CA GLY A 444 -2.84 6.43 18.93
C GLY A 444 -3.52 7.65 18.31
N SER A 445 -3.45 8.82 18.96
CA SER A 445 -3.96 10.06 18.37
C SER A 445 -3.15 10.50 17.15
N ALA A 446 -1.84 10.23 17.11
CA ALA A 446 -1.01 10.44 15.93
C ALA A 446 -1.44 9.55 14.75
N ASP A 447 -1.68 8.25 14.98
CA ASP A 447 -2.17 7.34 13.94
C ASP A 447 -3.52 7.81 13.36
N LEU A 448 -4.44 8.27 14.23
CA LEU A 448 -5.74 8.81 13.80
C LEU A 448 -5.60 10.15 13.06
N LEU A 449 -4.65 11.00 13.46
CA LEU A 449 -4.34 12.24 12.75
C LEU A 449 -3.83 11.93 11.34
N ALA A 450 -2.91 10.98 11.18
CA ALA A 450 -2.43 10.56 9.87
C ALA A 450 -3.60 10.06 8.99
N LEU A 451 -4.52 9.27 9.56
CA LEU A 451 -5.69 8.80 8.82
C LEU A 451 -6.63 9.95 8.42
N LEU A 452 -6.81 10.95 9.28
CA LEU A 452 -7.58 12.16 8.96
C LEU A 452 -6.93 12.96 7.81
N ILE A 453 -5.62 13.17 7.87
CA ILE A 453 -4.85 13.84 6.80
C ILE A 453 -5.01 13.08 5.49
N PHE A 454 -4.95 11.75 5.53
CA PHE A 454 -5.20 10.90 4.37
C PHE A 454 -6.57 11.17 3.74
N PHE A 455 -7.64 11.16 4.53
CA PHE A 455 -8.98 11.43 4.01
C PHE A 455 -9.09 12.84 3.41
N LYS A 456 -8.53 13.84 4.09
CA LYS A 456 -8.57 15.23 3.61
C LYS A 456 -7.82 15.41 2.28
N HIS A 457 -6.64 14.80 2.12
CA HIS A 457 -5.89 14.86 0.86
C HIS A 457 -6.52 14.01 -0.25
N TYR A 458 -6.91 12.77 0.04
CA TYR A 458 -7.49 11.87 -0.96
C TYR A 458 -8.81 12.42 -1.52
N LEU A 459 -9.66 12.97 -0.64
CA LEU A 459 -11.01 13.40 -0.98
C LEU A 459 -11.13 14.91 -1.28
N ASN A 460 -10.04 15.68 -1.12
CA ASN A 460 -10.02 17.15 -1.26
C ASN A 460 -11.10 17.85 -0.40
N LEU A 461 -11.14 17.50 0.89
CA LEU A 461 -12.17 17.95 1.86
C LEU A 461 -11.81 19.21 2.64
#